data_AF-A0A2V9X150-F1
#
_entry.id   AF-A0A2V9X150-F1
#
_cell.length_a   1.000
_cell.length_b   1.000
_cell.length_c   1.000
_cell.angle_alpha   90.00
_cell.angle_beta   90.00
_cell.angle_gamma   90.00
#
_symmetry.space_group_name_H-M   'P 1'
#
loop_
_entity.id
_entity.type
_entity.pdbx_description
1 polymer ?
#
loop_
_entity_poly.entity_id
_entity_poly.type
_entity_poly.pdbx_seq_one_letter_code
_entity_poly.pdbx_strand_id
1 'polypeptide(L)'
;MKINIDPVISSRIKAAWAKLTPAQQAELAPAITKANQQAVSVSQNRMAPSAQAAAHPLMLVQSVLSNDQDNVVGSLEASVVLDIGGDGAIWGTGKYQQLDPGWAEAFAVFLESLIGGKHPFIANPAIASIPDSLQIALAGDWGTGDWRTPSNPAPSIDVASQMTYLKPDLTIHLGDVYYSGTGDQEQHEFINLWPKGSIGSLALNSNHEMYSGAKPYFQAIAGSPFGLQNGCSYFALENSNWVIVGLDSAYFSPEGGLYMDGSLGPAGGTQVMFLEDQVAKGKKVIVLTHHNGLSEDGLSTTNLWTQVMSGFATNAGPTLWYWGHAHAGAVYKPFGPANVSARCCGHGALPWGQASSLANSQNVEWYEHRSANDPDIPQRVLNGFAVLSLKGPNIQETFYDENGGVAWKSV
;
A
#
# COMPACT_ATOMS: atom_id res chain seq x y z
N MET A 1 14.25 -25.05 -11.02
CA MET A 1 12.88 -25.31 -11.53
C MET A 1 12.44 -24.00 -12.15
N LYS A 2 11.92 -24.02 -13.37
CA LYS A 2 11.43 -22.79 -14.01
C LYS A 2 10.25 -22.22 -13.24
N ILE A 3 10.06 -20.90 -13.33
CA ILE A 3 8.79 -20.32 -12.89
C ILE A 3 7.65 -20.86 -13.76
N ASN A 4 6.46 -20.88 -13.19
CA ASN A 4 5.24 -21.24 -13.90
C ASN A 4 4.10 -20.35 -13.43
N ILE A 5 3.26 -19.91 -14.36
CA ILE A 5 1.99 -19.24 -14.05
C ILE A 5 0.92 -20.33 -13.94
N ASP A 6 0.11 -20.31 -12.89
CA ASP A 6 -0.95 -21.30 -12.70
C ASP A 6 -1.84 -21.37 -13.98
N PRO A 7 -2.05 -22.56 -14.57
CA PRO A 7 -2.89 -22.72 -15.75
C PRO A 7 -4.34 -22.25 -15.55
N VAL A 8 -4.87 -22.33 -14.33
CA VAL A 8 -6.19 -21.83 -13.94
C VAL A 8 -6.21 -20.31 -14.00
N ILE A 9 -5.21 -19.64 -13.42
CA ILE A 9 -5.07 -18.16 -13.50
C ILE A 9 -4.92 -17.73 -14.96
N SER A 10 -4.06 -18.43 -15.72
CA SER A 10 -3.85 -18.15 -17.14
C SER A 10 -5.14 -18.24 -17.96
N SER A 11 -5.97 -19.24 -17.65
CA SER A 11 -7.27 -19.43 -18.30
C SER A 11 -8.27 -18.33 -17.92
N ARG A 12 -8.29 -17.90 -16.65
CA ARG A 12 -9.12 -16.79 -16.17
C ARG A 12 -8.78 -15.49 -16.89
N ILE A 13 -7.49 -15.13 -16.97
CA ILE A 13 -7.04 -13.93 -17.68
C ILE A 13 -7.50 -13.95 -19.14
N LYS A 14 -7.24 -15.04 -19.87
CA LYS A 14 -7.64 -15.16 -21.29
C LYS A 14 -9.15 -15.04 -21.46
N ALA A 15 -9.92 -15.70 -20.60
CA ALA A 15 -11.38 -15.69 -20.66
C ALA A 15 -11.96 -14.30 -20.34
N ALA A 16 -11.42 -13.60 -19.35
CA ALA A 16 -11.86 -12.26 -18.99
C ALA A 16 -11.42 -11.22 -20.03
N TRP A 17 -10.18 -11.30 -20.52
CA TRP A 17 -9.65 -10.44 -21.59
C TRP A 17 -10.50 -10.52 -22.85
N ALA A 18 -10.90 -11.74 -23.26
CA ALA A 18 -11.75 -11.95 -24.44
C ALA A 18 -13.17 -11.37 -24.30
N LYS A 19 -13.63 -11.07 -23.07
CA LYS A 19 -14.93 -10.44 -22.81
C LYS A 19 -14.86 -8.92 -22.81
N LEU A 20 -13.67 -8.33 -22.72
CA LEU A 20 -13.52 -6.88 -22.78
C LEU A 20 -13.87 -6.34 -24.17
N THR A 21 -14.41 -5.13 -24.21
CA THR A 21 -14.58 -4.39 -25.48
C THR A 21 -13.23 -3.99 -26.07
N PRO A 22 -13.14 -3.74 -27.39
CA PRO A 22 -11.92 -3.24 -28.00
C PRO A 22 -11.39 -1.94 -27.37
N ALA A 23 -12.28 -1.07 -26.88
CA ALA A 23 -11.90 0.16 -26.19
C ALA A 23 -11.22 -0.14 -24.85
N GLN A 24 -11.77 -1.04 -24.04
CA GLN A 24 -11.18 -1.45 -22.76
C GLN A 24 -9.82 -2.14 -22.96
N GLN A 25 -9.70 -3.02 -23.98
CA GLN A 25 -8.42 -3.64 -24.32
C GLN A 25 -7.38 -2.59 -24.73
N ALA A 26 -7.78 -1.61 -25.55
CA ALA A 26 -6.91 -0.53 -26.00
C ALA A 26 -6.47 0.40 -24.85
N GLU A 27 -7.31 0.59 -23.83
CA GLU A 27 -6.98 1.36 -22.62
C GLU A 27 -5.89 0.67 -21.79
N LEU A 28 -5.95 -0.65 -21.62
CA LEU A 28 -5.00 -1.43 -20.81
C LEU A 28 -3.70 -1.80 -21.56
N ALA A 29 -3.75 -1.91 -22.89
CA ALA A 29 -2.63 -2.39 -23.71
C ALA A 29 -1.31 -1.62 -23.52
N PRO A 30 -1.28 -0.28 -23.39
CA PRO A 30 -0.03 0.45 -23.16
C PRO A 30 0.67 0.04 -21.85
N ALA A 31 -0.09 -0.14 -20.76
CA ALA A 31 0.46 -0.54 -19.47
C ALA A 31 1.00 -1.97 -19.51
N ILE A 32 0.26 -2.90 -20.14
CA ILE A 32 0.72 -4.29 -20.36
C ILE A 32 1.99 -4.32 -21.20
N THR A 33 2.04 -3.52 -22.26
CA THR A 33 3.22 -3.44 -23.15
C THR A 33 4.44 -2.92 -22.41
N LYS A 34 4.29 -1.86 -21.61
CA LYS A 34 5.37 -1.29 -20.78
C LYS A 34 5.90 -2.33 -19.78
N ALA A 35 5.00 -3.01 -19.06
CA ALA A 35 5.37 -4.04 -18.10
C ALA A 35 6.10 -5.21 -18.77
N ASN A 36 5.59 -5.67 -19.92
CA ASN A 36 6.23 -6.73 -20.69
C ASN A 36 7.64 -6.35 -21.17
N GLN A 37 7.83 -5.12 -21.69
CA GLN A 37 9.16 -4.64 -22.10
C GLN A 37 10.17 -4.68 -20.94
N GLN A 38 9.74 -4.29 -19.74
CA GLN A 38 10.58 -4.39 -18.54
C GLN A 38 10.86 -5.86 -18.17
N ALA A 39 9.85 -6.72 -18.15
CA ALA A 39 10.01 -8.15 -17.83
C ALA A 39 10.95 -8.87 -18.83
N VAL A 40 10.79 -8.62 -20.13
CA VAL A 40 11.68 -9.13 -21.18
C VAL A 40 13.11 -8.63 -20.96
N SER A 41 13.30 -7.32 -20.79
CA SER A 41 14.63 -6.74 -20.57
C SER A 41 15.32 -7.34 -19.34
N VAL A 42 14.61 -7.45 -18.21
CA VAL A 42 15.17 -7.97 -16.96
C VAL A 42 15.47 -9.47 -17.07
N SER A 43 14.61 -10.25 -17.73
CA SER A 43 14.84 -11.68 -17.93
C SER A 43 16.11 -11.98 -18.75
N GLN A 44 16.44 -11.11 -19.70
CA GLN A 44 17.60 -11.22 -20.57
C GLN A 44 18.87 -10.64 -19.94
N ASN A 45 18.77 -9.43 -19.43
CA ASN A 45 19.93 -8.63 -18.98
C ASN A 45 20.25 -8.83 -17.50
N ARG A 46 19.31 -9.41 -16.72
CA ARG A 46 19.45 -9.63 -15.27
C ARG A 46 19.70 -8.33 -14.50
N MET A 47 19.15 -7.23 -15.00
CA MET A 47 19.27 -5.89 -14.42
C MET A 47 17.91 -5.25 -14.28
N ALA A 48 17.66 -4.60 -13.16
CA ALA A 48 16.46 -3.82 -12.92
C ALA A 48 16.40 -2.63 -13.90
N PRO A 49 15.20 -2.22 -14.35
CA PRO A 49 15.05 -1.03 -15.18
C PRO A 49 15.49 0.23 -14.43
N SER A 50 16.11 1.17 -15.14
CA SER A 50 16.42 2.50 -14.58
C SER A 50 15.19 3.40 -14.47
N ALA A 51 14.14 3.11 -15.24
CA ALA A 51 12.85 3.78 -15.13
C ALA A 51 12.01 3.17 -14.01
N GLN A 52 11.05 3.93 -13.50
CA GLN A 52 10.09 3.43 -12.51
C GLN A 52 9.46 2.10 -12.94
N ALA A 53 9.38 1.16 -11.99
CA ALA A 53 8.76 -0.14 -12.21
C ALA A 53 7.30 0.04 -12.68
N ALA A 54 6.87 -0.78 -13.65
CA ALA A 54 5.46 -0.92 -13.94
C ALA A 54 4.77 -1.75 -12.84
N ALA A 55 3.44 -1.67 -12.78
CA ALA A 55 2.66 -2.40 -11.78
C ALA A 55 2.91 -3.91 -11.84
N HIS A 56 3.21 -4.52 -10.69
CA HIS A 56 3.49 -5.96 -10.56
C HIS A 56 2.44 -6.87 -11.23
N PRO A 57 1.12 -6.60 -11.10
CA PRO A 57 0.07 -7.41 -11.74
C PRO A 57 0.23 -7.59 -13.24
N LEU A 58 0.93 -6.68 -13.93
CA LEU A 58 1.05 -6.67 -15.37
C LEU A 58 2.29 -7.39 -15.91
N MET A 59 3.27 -7.70 -15.07
CA MET A 59 4.61 -8.13 -15.51
C MET A 59 4.60 -9.37 -16.39
N LEU A 60 3.75 -10.34 -16.08
CA LEU A 60 3.69 -11.63 -16.77
C LEU A 60 2.41 -11.82 -17.61
N VAL A 61 1.59 -10.78 -17.75
CA VAL A 61 0.30 -10.83 -18.47
C VAL A 61 0.51 -11.14 -19.96
N GLN A 62 1.51 -10.52 -20.59
CA GLN A 62 1.80 -10.78 -22.00
C GLN A 62 2.26 -12.24 -22.23
N SER A 63 3.04 -12.81 -21.31
CA SER A 63 3.40 -14.23 -21.34
C SER A 63 2.16 -15.11 -21.20
N VAL A 64 1.18 -14.73 -20.36
CA VAL A 64 -0.11 -15.45 -20.32
C VAL A 64 -0.85 -15.36 -21.66
N LEU A 65 -1.06 -14.15 -22.18
CA LEU A 65 -1.88 -13.93 -23.38
C LEU A 65 -1.27 -14.55 -24.64
N SER A 66 0.06 -14.56 -24.74
CA SER A 66 0.79 -15.09 -25.91
C SER A 66 1.20 -16.55 -25.79
N ASN A 67 0.99 -17.21 -24.63
CA ASN A 67 1.61 -18.50 -24.30
C ASN A 67 3.15 -18.44 -24.33
N ASP A 68 3.70 -17.44 -23.64
CA ASP A 68 5.14 -17.22 -23.43
C ASP A 68 5.94 -17.10 -24.72
N GLN A 69 5.36 -16.50 -25.77
CA GLN A 69 6.11 -16.19 -27.01
C GLN A 69 7.20 -15.13 -26.78
N ASP A 70 7.12 -14.38 -25.68
CA ASP A 70 8.15 -13.46 -25.20
C ASP A 70 9.28 -14.17 -24.42
N ASN A 71 9.13 -15.47 -24.12
CA ASN A 71 10.11 -16.34 -23.45
C ASN A 71 10.56 -15.82 -22.06
N VAL A 72 9.72 -15.04 -21.38
CA VAL A 72 10.01 -14.54 -20.04
C VAL A 72 9.89 -15.67 -19.02
N VAL A 73 8.78 -16.42 -19.04
CA VAL A 73 8.53 -17.51 -18.09
C VAL A 73 9.52 -18.65 -18.31
N GLY A 74 9.73 -19.06 -19.57
CA GLY A 74 10.65 -20.13 -19.94
C GLY A 74 12.13 -19.84 -19.64
N SER A 75 12.53 -18.57 -19.55
CA SER A 75 13.93 -18.18 -19.30
C SER A 75 14.30 -18.05 -17.81
N LEU A 76 13.31 -17.96 -16.91
CA LEU A 76 13.53 -17.66 -15.50
C LEU A 76 13.41 -18.89 -14.59
N GLU A 77 14.32 -19.02 -13.64
CA GLU A 77 14.21 -20.00 -12.54
C GLU A 77 13.34 -19.43 -11.41
N ALA A 78 12.71 -20.33 -10.64
CA ALA A 78 11.95 -19.97 -9.46
C ALA A 78 12.85 -19.53 -8.30
N SER A 79 12.36 -18.60 -7.48
CA SER A 79 13.04 -18.08 -6.28
C SER A 79 14.43 -17.50 -6.55
N VAL A 80 14.61 -16.81 -7.68
CA VAL A 80 15.86 -16.11 -8.01
C VAL A 80 15.67 -14.61 -7.89
N VAL A 81 16.61 -13.94 -7.23
CA VAL A 81 16.75 -12.48 -7.25
C VAL A 81 17.71 -12.11 -8.38
N LEU A 82 17.30 -11.19 -9.25
CA LEU A 82 18.07 -10.75 -10.40
C LEU A 82 18.80 -9.44 -10.10
N ASP A 83 18.07 -8.46 -9.57
CA ASP A 83 18.61 -7.14 -9.23
C ASP A 83 17.66 -6.38 -8.29
N ILE A 84 18.11 -5.23 -7.78
CA ILE A 84 17.32 -4.31 -6.96
C ILE A 84 17.08 -3.01 -7.73
N GLY A 85 15.81 -2.61 -7.84
CA GLY A 85 15.40 -1.36 -8.48
C GLY A 85 15.84 -0.13 -7.70
N GLY A 86 15.83 1.04 -8.36
CA GLY A 86 16.17 2.31 -7.72
C GLY A 86 15.26 2.64 -6.53
N ASP A 87 13.98 2.26 -6.64
CA ASP A 87 12.91 2.30 -5.64
C ASP A 87 13.04 1.23 -4.54
N GLY A 88 13.99 0.31 -4.66
CA GLY A 88 14.16 -0.83 -3.77
C GLY A 88 13.37 -2.08 -4.19
N ALA A 89 12.60 -2.05 -5.27
CA ALA A 89 11.86 -3.22 -5.73
C ALA A 89 12.82 -4.39 -6.00
N ILE A 90 12.54 -5.55 -5.41
CA ILE A 90 13.33 -6.75 -5.69
C ILE A 90 12.86 -7.33 -7.03
N TRP A 91 13.69 -7.19 -8.06
CA TRP A 91 13.45 -7.78 -9.37
C TRP A 91 13.83 -9.26 -9.32
N GLY A 92 12.90 -10.09 -8.92
CA GLY A 92 13.08 -11.53 -8.79
C GLY A 92 11.76 -12.30 -8.87
N THR A 93 11.85 -13.62 -8.78
CA THR A 93 10.73 -14.56 -8.98
C THR A 93 10.22 -15.21 -7.69
N GLY A 94 10.77 -14.82 -6.54
CA GLY A 94 10.26 -15.24 -5.23
C GLY A 94 8.91 -14.60 -4.91
N LYS A 95 8.20 -15.13 -3.91
CA LYS A 95 6.88 -14.63 -3.51
C LYS A 95 6.93 -13.13 -3.18
N TYR A 96 5.99 -12.37 -3.74
CA TYR A 96 5.86 -10.89 -3.70
C TYR A 96 7.01 -10.07 -4.30
N GLN A 97 7.96 -10.70 -5.01
CA GLN A 97 8.96 -9.98 -5.81
C GLN A 97 8.37 -9.54 -7.16
N GLN A 98 9.07 -8.67 -7.90
CA GLN A 98 8.54 -8.04 -9.11
C GLN A 98 8.03 -9.02 -10.18
N LEU A 99 8.66 -10.18 -10.32
CA LEU A 99 8.35 -11.21 -11.32
C LEU A 99 7.71 -12.46 -10.68
N ASP A 100 7.12 -12.33 -9.49
CA ASP A 100 6.32 -13.40 -8.88
C ASP A 100 5.13 -13.77 -9.79
N PRO A 101 5.01 -15.03 -10.23
CA PRO A 101 3.84 -15.52 -10.97
C PRO A 101 2.50 -15.32 -10.27
N GLY A 102 2.48 -15.20 -8.94
CA GLY A 102 1.29 -14.92 -8.14
C GLY A 102 0.60 -13.61 -8.50
N TRP A 103 1.34 -12.60 -8.98
CA TRP A 103 0.77 -11.32 -9.42
C TRP A 103 -0.23 -11.45 -10.57
N ALA A 104 -0.16 -12.52 -11.36
CA ALA A 104 -1.13 -12.79 -12.41
C ALA A 104 -2.56 -13.00 -11.84
N GLU A 105 -2.70 -13.47 -10.59
CA GLU A 105 -4.00 -13.54 -9.93
C GLU A 105 -4.62 -12.16 -9.80
N ALA A 106 -3.84 -11.15 -9.40
CA ALA A 106 -4.33 -9.80 -9.22
C ALA A 106 -4.92 -9.23 -10.50
N PHE A 107 -4.25 -9.46 -11.64
CA PHE A 107 -4.77 -9.04 -12.93
C PHE A 107 -6.01 -9.83 -13.36
N ALA A 108 -6.07 -11.14 -13.08
CA ALA A 108 -7.26 -11.95 -13.36
C ALA A 108 -8.49 -11.40 -12.60
N VAL A 109 -8.34 -11.15 -11.30
CA VAL A 109 -9.39 -10.61 -10.43
C VAL A 109 -9.79 -9.20 -10.86
N PHE A 110 -8.81 -8.34 -11.18
CA PHE A 110 -9.06 -7.01 -11.73
C PHE A 110 -9.93 -7.06 -12.99
N LEU A 111 -9.57 -7.88 -13.99
CA LEU A 111 -10.35 -8.02 -15.22
C LEU A 111 -11.79 -8.51 -14.95
N GLU A 112 -11.95 -9.44 -14.01
CA GLU A 112 -13.27 -9.93 -13.60
C GLU A 112 -14.10 -8.83 -12.90
N SER A 113 -13.46 -7.95 -12.13
CA SER A 113 -14.12 -6.80 -11.48
C SER A 113 -14.63 -5.76 -12.49
N LEU A 114 -13.93 -5.55 -13.62
CA LEU A 114 -14.40 -4.66 -14.70
C LEU A 114 -15.77 -5.12 -15.26
N ILE A 115 -16.08 -6.41 -15.15
CA ILE A 115 -17.36 -6.99 -15.57
C ILE A 115 -18.35 -6.99 -14.41
N GLY A 116 -17.89 -7.34 -13.21
CA GLY A 116 -18.72 -7.48 -12.00
C GLY A 116 -19.04 -6.19 -11.25
N GLY A 117 -18.40 -5.08 -11.63
CA GLY A 117 -18.50 -3.78 -10.97
C GLY A 117 -17.84 -3.74 -9.58
N LYS A 118 -17.56 -2.53 -9.10
CA LYS A 118 -17.09 -2.26 -7.73
C LYS A 118 -18.25 -2.08 -6.75
N HIS A 119 -17.95 -2.21 -5.46
CA HIS A 119 -18.87 -1.85 -4.38
C HIS A 119 -19.29 -0.37 -4.51
N PRO A 120 -20.53 0.03 -4.19
CA PRO A 120 -20.92 1.44 -4.16
C PRO A 120 -20.15 2.26 -3.12
N PHE A 121 -19.87 3.53 -3.42
CA PHE A 121 -19.22 4.42 -2.46
C PHE A 121 -20.18 4.74 -1.30
N ILE A 122 -19.72 4.55 -0.06
CA ILE A 122 -20.48 4.89 1.14
C ILE A 122 -20.04 6.27 1.62
N ALA A 123 -20.94 7.24 1.58
CA ALA A 123 -20.68 8.65 1.89
C ALA A 123 -21.12 9.06 3.31
N ASN A 124 -20.97 8.18 4.30
CA ASN A 124 -21.40 8.39 5.68
C ASN A 124 -20.26 8.05 6.67
N PRO A 125 -19.26 8.93 6.79
CA PRO A 125 -18.04 8.64 7.54
C PRO A 125 -18.31 8.59 9.04
N ALA A 126 -17.61 7.68 9.72
CA ALA A 126 -17.58 7.67 11.17
C ALA A 126 -16.68 8.80 11.68
N ILE A 127 -17.14 9.49 12.73
CA ILE A 127 -16.33 10.41 13.53
C ILE A 127 -16.34 9.86 14.96
N ALA A 128 -15.21 9.29 15.39
CA ALA A 128 -15.09 8.67 16.71
C ALA A 128 -14.24 9.53 17.65
N SER A 129 -14.69 9.67 18.90
CA SER A 129 -13.89 10.31 19.95
C SER A 129 -12.81 9.36 20.45
N ILE A 130 -11.59 9.87 20.62
CA ILE A 130 -10.45 9.14 21.19
C ILE A 130 -9.91 9.88 22.43
N PRO A 131 -9.19 9.20 23.34
CA PRO A 131 -8.57 9.86 24.48
C PRO A 131 -7.53 10.93 24.07
N ASP A 132 -7.26 11.87 24.97
CA ASP A 132 -6.14 12.82 24.77
C ASP A 132 -4.77 12.15 24.89
N SER A 133 -4.70 10.96 25.50
CA SER A 133 -3.48 10.16 25.61
C SER A 133 -3.76 8.74 25.14
N LEU A 134 -3.11 8.32 24.04
CA LEU A 134 -3.22 6.96 23.49
C LEU A 134 -2.03 6.61 22.60
N GLN A 135 -1.85 5.33 22.34
CA GLN A 135 -0.94 4.80 21.33
C GLN A 135 -1.69 4.28 20.10
N ILE A 136 -1.23 4.66 18.92
CA ILE A 136 -1.79 4.21 17.64
C ILE A 136 -0.67 3.53 16.85
N ALA A 137 -0.84 2.27 16.47
CA ALA A 137 0.08 1.59 15.55
C ALA A 137 -0.45 1.65 14.12
N LEU A 138 0.42 1.97 13.16
CA LEU A 138 0.13 2.08 11.73
C LEU A 138 0.98 1.08 10.96
N ALA A 139 0.38 0.28 10.08
CA ALA A 139 1.10 -0.56 9.13
C ALA A 139 0.35 -0.57 7.79
N GLY A 140 1.04 -0.25 6.69
CA GLY A 140 0.55 -0.43 5.33
C GLY A 140 1.18 -1.65 4.67
N ASP A 141 0.53 -2.16 3.63
CA ASP A 141 1.10 -3.18 2.74
C ASP A 141 1.52 -4.43 3.54
N TRP A 142 0.68 -4.75 4.53
CA TRP A 142 0.93 -5.76 5.56
C TRP A 142 0.22 -7.07 5.25
N GLY A 143 -0.95 -7.01 4.59
CA GLY A 143 -1.88 -8.11 4.39
C GLY A 143 -1.39 -9.19 3.43
N THR A 144 -0.30 -9.87 3.77
CA THR A 144 0.32 -10.96 2.99
C THR A 144 0.13 -12.33 3.64
N GLY A 145 -0.46 -12.37 4.83
CA GLY A 145 -0.65 -13.58 5.64
C GLY A 145 0.65 -14.22 6.13
N ASP A 146 0.53 -15.41 6.71
CA ASP A 146 1.67 -16.24 7.13
C ASP A 146 2.08 -17.20 6.01
N TRP A 147 2.85 -16.70 5.04
CA TRP A 147 3.20 -17.45 3.85
C TRP A 147 4.53 -18.21 3.93
N ARG A 148 5.25 -18.12 5.06
CA ARG A 148 6.55 -18.76 5.25
C ARG A 148 6.50 -19.88 6.28
N THR A 149 7.64 -20.24 6.85
CA THR A 149 7.78 -21.37 7.79
C THR A 149 7.94 -20.85 9.22
N PRO A 150 7.61 -21.64 10.26
CA PRO A 150 7.83 -21.22 11.65
C PRO A 150 9.29 -20.86 11.99
N SER A 151 10.27 -21.38 11.25
CA SER A 151 11.70 -21.07 11.42
C SER A 151 12.18 -19.81 10.69
N ASN A 152 11.39 -19.31 9.73
CA ASN A 152 11.61 -18.05 9.02
C ASN A 152 10.22 -17.45 8.74
N PRO A 153 9.53 -16.89 9.76
CA PRO A 153 8.15 -16.44 9.63
C PRO A 153 8.02 -15.32 8.61
N ALA A 154 6.79 -15.12 8.10
CA ALA A 154 6.53 -14.00 7.21
C ALA A 154 6.72 -12.66 7.96
N PRO A 155 7.28 -11.61 7.32
CA PRO A 155 7.49 -10.31 7.97
C PRO A 155 6.21 -9.70 8.58
N SER A 156 5.05 -9.96 7.97
CA SER A 156 3.74 -9.60 8.51
C SER A 156 3.51 -10.14 9.93
N ILE A 157 3.87 -11.40 10.18
CA ILE A 157 3.71 -12.07 11.47
C ILE A 157 4.66 -11.51 12.52
N ASP A 158 5.90 -11.20 12.13
CA ASP A 158 6.87 -10.56 13.01
C ASP A 158 6.40 -9.15 13.40
N VAL A 159 6.00 -8.33 12.42
CA VAL A 159 5.43 -6.99 12.65
C VAL A 159 4.19 -7.06 13.57
N ALA A 160 3.26 -7.99 13.32
CA ALA A 160 2.07 -8.13 14.16
C ALA A 160 2.39 -8.59 15.59
N SER A 161 3.42 -9.42 15.76
CA SER A 161 3.92 -9.83 17.07
C SER A 161 4.45 -8.62 17.85
N GLN A 162 5.20 -7.73 17.20
CA GLN A 162 5.70 -6.50 17.84
C GLN A 162 4.57 -5.51 18.15
N MET A 163 3.61 -5.31 17.23
CA MET A 163 2.43 -4.49 17.50
C MET A 163 1.65 -5.03 18.71
N THR A 164 1.45 -6.35 18.80
CA THR A 164 0.79 -7.00 19.94
C THR A 164 1.57 -6.79 21.24
N TYR A 165 2.91 -6.90 21.19
CA TYR A 165 3.77 -6.68 22.34
C TYR A 165 3.65 -5.24 22.90
N LEU A 166 3.57 -4.24 22.02
CA LEU A 166 3.44 -2.83 22.40
C LEU A 166 2.05 -2.46 22.96
N LYS A 167 1.04 -3.31 22.74
CA LYS A 167 -0.35 -3.13 23.22
C LYS A 167 -0.92 -1.73 22.89
N PRO A 168 -0.96 -1.33 21.61
CA PRO A 168 -1.53 -0.05 21.22
C PRO A 168 -3.02 0.00 21.53
N ASP A 169 -3.54 1.21 21.72
CA ASP A 169 -4.95 1.44 21.94
C ASP A 169 -5.74 1.33 20.63
N LEU A 170 -5.16 1.83 19.53
CA LEU A 170 -5.69 1.70 18.19
C LEU A 170 -4.65 1.13 17.24
N THR A 171 -5.13 0.39 16.25
CA THR A 171 -4.30 -0.08 15.12
C THR A 171 -4.95 0.30 13.81
N ILE A 172 -4.20 0.84 12.86
CA ILE A 172 -4.75 1.28 11.58
C ILE A 172 -3.94 0.62 10.45
N HIS A 173 -4.64 -0.11 9.58
CA HIS A 173 -4.08 -0.64 8.34
C HIS A 173 -4.12 0.45 7.27
N LEU A 174 -3.00 0.74 6.62
CA LEU A 174 -2.92 1.77 5.57
C LEU A 174 -3.26 1.25 4.17
N GLY A 175 -3.91 0.09 4.08
CA GLY A 175 -4.34 -0.55 2.84
C GLY A 175 -3.35 -1.62 2.34
N ASP A 176 -3.77 -2.35 1.32
CA ASP A 176 -3.06 -3.42 0.62
C ASP A 176 -3.05 -4.78 1.35
N VAL A 177 -4.07 -5.58 1.03
CA VAL A 177 -4.23 -7.01 1.26
C VAL A 177 -4.00 -7.75 -0.06
N TYR A 178 -2.96 -8.56 -0.08
CA TYR A 178 -2.43 -9.18 -1.28
C TYR A 178 -3.07 -10.52 -1.58
N TYR A 179 -3.06 -10.98 -2.84
CA TYR A 179 -2.62 -10.27 -4.04
C TYR A 179 -3.66 -9.28 -4.58
N SER A 180 -4.92 -9.35 -4.14
CA SER A 180 -6.02 -8.62 -4.80
C SER A 180 -7.23 -8.35 -3.92
N GLY A 181 -7.04 -8.38 -2.60
CA GLY A 181 -8.11 -8.16 -1.63
C GLY A 181 -9.34 -9.03 -1.91
N THR A 182 -9.16 -10.30 -2.30
CA THR A 182 -10.31 -11.22 -2.44
C THR A 182 -10.92 -11.52 -1.07
N GLY A 183 -12.16 -12.03 -1.03
CA GLY A 183 -12.80 -12.41 0.24
C GLY A 183 -11.99 -13.39 1.08
N ASP A 184 -11.31 -14.33 0.43
CA ASP A 184 -10.45 -15.30 1.10
C ASP A 184 -9.19 -14.63 1.68
N GLN A 185 -8.52 -13.78 0.89
CA GLN A 185 -7.33 -13.02 1.30
C GLN A 185 -7.66 -12.07 2.47
N GLU A 186 -8.73 -11.28 2.34
CA GLU A 186 -9.20 -10.39 3.40
C GLU A 186 -9.50 -11.14 4.69
N GLN A 187 -10.17 -12.30 4.62
CA GLN A 187 -10.48 -13.07 5.82
C GLN A 187 -9.23 -13.72 6.43
N HIS A 188 -8.44 -14.42 5.64
CA HIS A 188 -7.40 -15.33 6.13
C HIS A 188 -6.01 -14.70 6.23
N GLU A 189 -5.68 -13.75 5.35
CA GLU A 189 -4.38 -13.07 5.33
C GLU A 189 -4.40 -11.75 6.11
N PHE A 190 -5.59 -11.20 6.35
CA PHE A 190 -5.74 -9.92 7.05
C PHE A 190 -6.58 -10.01 8.35
N ILE A 191 -7.91 -10.14 8.26
CA ILE A 191 -8.83 -10.03 9.40
C ILE A 191 -8.46 -10.99 10.55
N ASN A 192 -8.16 -12.25 10.23
CA ASN A 192 -7.84 -13.27 11.23
C ASN A 192 -6.51 -13.02 11.95
N LEU A 193 -5.60 -12.27 11.32
CA LEU A 193 -4.21 -12.12 11.77
C LEU A 193 -3.91 -10.71 12.29
N TRP A 194 -4.77 -9.72 12.01
CA TRP A 194 -4.54 -8.34 12.36
C TRP A 194 -4.44 -8.12 13.89
N PRO A 195 -3.36 -7.48 14.38
CA PRO A 195 -3.15 -7.26 15.81
C PRO A 195 -4.07 -6.14 16.34
N LYS A 196 -5.31 -6.47 16.71
CA LYS A 196 -6.30 -5.50 17.17
C LYS A 196 -5.86 -4.71 18.42
N GLY A 197 -6.02 -3.38 18.39
CA GLY A 197 -5.83 -2.49 19.54
C GLY A 197 -6.95 -2.57 20.59
N SER A 198 -6.69 -2.06 21.79
CA SER A 198 -7.64 -2.14 22.93
C SER A 198 -8.99 -1.46 22.69
N ILE A 199 -8.99 -0.35 21.93
CA ILE A 199 -10.19 0.41 21.51
C ILE A 199 -10.75 -0.20 20.22
N GLY A 200 -9.89 -0.59 19.29
CA GLY A 200 -10.29 -1.22 18.03
C GLY A 200 -9.29 -1.01 16.90
N SER A 201 -9.74 -1.31 15.69
CA SER A 201 -8.94 -1.17 14.48
C SER A 201 -9.66 -0.39 13.41
N LEU A 202 -8.89 0.18 12.49
CA LEU A 202 -9.36 0.86 11.27
C LEU A 202 -8.52 0.36 10.08
N ALA A 203 -9.03 0.44 8.87
CA ALA A 203 -8.35 0.08 7.64
C ALA A 203 -8.71 1.07 6.53
N LEU A 204 -7.73 1.48 5.73
CA LEU A 204 -7.92 2.23 4.50
C LEU A 204 -8.10 1.27 3.31
N ASN A 205 -8.78 1.75 2.27
CA ASN A 205 -8.90 1.08 0.98
C ASN A 205 -7.64 1.32 0.14
N SER A 206 -7.35 0.42 -0.80
CA SER A 206 -6.11 0.46 -1.61
C SER A 206 -6.31 0.04 -3.06
N ASN A 207 -5.25 0.07 -3.88
CA ASN A 207 -5.30 -0.49 -5.22
C ASN A 207 -5.54 -2.01 -5.21
N HIS A 208 -4.93 -2.77 -4.30
CA HIS A 208 -5.14 -4.21 -4.21
C HIS A 208 -6.55 -4.58 -3.78
N GLU A 209 -7.15 -3.90 -2.81
CA GLU A 209 -8.57 -4.07 -2.47
C GLU A 209 -9.49 -3.74 -3.65
N MET A 210 -9.13 -2.72 -4.44
CA MET A 210 -9.90 -2.31 -5.60
C MET A 210 -9.84 -3.31 -6.76
N TYR A 211 -8.87 -4.23 -6.82
CA TYR A 211 -8.84 -5.29 -7.83
C TYR A 211 -10.02 -6.25 -7.72
N SER A 212 -10.53 -6.52 -6.51
CA SER A 212 -11.77 -7.28 -6.32
C SER A 212 -13.03 -6.40 -6.35
N GLY A 213 -12.89 -5.14 -6.76
CA GLY A 213 -13.93 -4.11 -6.70
C GLY A 213 -14.22 -3.65 -5.28
N ALA A 214 -13.30 -3.84 -4.33
CA ALA A 214 -13.41 -3.50 -2.90
C ALA A 214 -14.61 -4.13 -2.16
N LYS A 215 -15.33 -5.07 -2.76
CA LYS A 215 -16.50 -5.70 -2.10
C LYS A 215 -16.11 -6.42 -0.79
N PRO A 216 -15.03 -7.23 -0.78
CA PRO A 216 -14.52 -7.83 0.44
C PRO A 216 -14.05 -6.80 1.48
N TYR A 217 -13.30 -5.79 1.06
CA TYR A 217 -12.87 -4.69 1.93
C TYR A 217 -14.05 -4.02 2.65
N PHE A 218 -15.11 -3.65 1.93
CA PHE A 218 -16.30 -3.04 2.54
C PHE A 218 -17.02 -3.96 3.53
N GLN A 219 -16.94 -5.29 3.34
CA GLN A 219 -17.42 -6.26 4.33
C GLN A 219 -16.51 -6.30 5.56
N ALA A 220 -15.19 -6.24 5.37
CA ALA A 220 -14.21 -6.23 6.45
C ALA A 220 -14.41 -5.01 7.38
N ILE A 221 -14.51 -3.81 6.81
CA ILE A 221 -14.68 -2.56 7.59
C ILE A 221 -16.09 -2.34 8.15
N ALA A 222 -17.05 -3.21 7.83
CA ALA A 222 -18.36 -3.25 8.47
C ALA A 222 -18.39 -4.15 9.73
N GLY A 223 -17.34 -4.95 9.96
CA GLY A 223 -17.26 -5.95 11.02
C GLY A 223 -16.06 -5.78 11.95
N SER A 224 -15.94 -6.64 12.96
CA SER A 224 -14.73 -6.70 13.81
C SER A 224 -13.54 -7.25 13.01
N PRO A 225 -12.31 -6.74 13.21
CA PRO A 225 -11.91 -5.73 14.19
C PRO A 225 -12.10 -4.26 13.75
N PHE A 226 -12.51 -4.03 12.50
CA PHE A 226 -12.52 -2.73 11.81
C PHE A 226 -13.82 -1.92 11.92
N GLY A 227 -14.77 -2.36 12.75
CA GLY A 227 -16.13 -1.83 12.79
C GLY A 227 -16.25 -0.38 13.28
N LEU A 228 -15.15 0.24 13.75
CA LEU A 228 -15.12 1.66 14.12
C LEU A 228 -15.47 2.58 12.94
N GLN A 229 -15.23 2.13 11.71
CA GLN A 229 -15.55 2.85 10.47
C GLN A 229 -17.00 2.72 10.02
N ASN A 230 -17.77 1.81 10.63
CA ASN A 230 -19.18 1.56 10.28
C ASN A 230 -19.41 1.37 8.77
N GLY A 231 -18.50 0.64 8.10
CA GLY A 231 -18.59 0.37 6.66
C GLY A 231 -18.26 1.55 5.74
N CYS A 232 -17.78 2.69 6.25
CA CYS A 232 -17.33 3.80 5.41
C CYS A 232 -15.79 3.78 5.24
N SER A 233 -15.32 3.96 4.02
CA SER A 233 -13.89 3.83 3.68
C SER A 233 -13.04 5.05 4.07
N TYR A 234 -13.67 6.08 4.61
CA TYR A 234 -13.02 7.27 5.16
C TYR A 234 -13.67 7.64 6.51
N PHE A 235 -12.89 8.25 7.40
CA PHE A 235 -13.27 8.45 8.80
C PHE A 235 -12.48 9.58 9.46
N ALA A 236 -12.91 9.98 10.66
CA ALA A 236 -12.12 10.83 11.54
C ALA A 236 -12.07 10.28 12.98
N LEU A 237 -10.93 10.48 13.63
CA LEU A 237 -10.73 10.24 15.05
C LEU A 237 -10.38 11.58 15.71
N GLU A 238 -11.02 11.92 16.82
CA GLU A 238 -10.91 13.25 17.41
C GLU A 238 -10.71 13.23 18.93
N ASN A 239 -9.75 14.01 19.41
CA ASN A 239 -9.61 14.36 20.84
C ASN A 239 -9.58 15.88 21.01
N SER A 240 -9.20 16.39 22.19
CA SER A 240 -9.22 17.84 22.47
C SER A 240 -8.23 18.63 21.61
N ASN A 241 -7.18 17.98 21.08
CA ASN A 241 -6.03 18.64 20.44
C ASN A 241 -5.83 18.26 18.97
N TRP A 242 -6.29 17.07 18.58
CA TRP A 242 -6.01 16.44 17.30
C TRP A 242 -7.29 15.96 16.61
N VAL A 243 -7.26 16.02 15.28
CA VAL A 243 -8.15 15.26 14.40
C VAL A 243 -7.27 14.43 13.47
N ILE A 244 -7.50 13.12 13.45
CA ILE A 244 -6.86 12.18 12.52
C ILE A 244 -7.90 11.85 11.45
N VAL A 245 -7.58 12.08 10.18
CA VAL A 245 -8.50 11.88 9.05
C VAL A 245 -7.95 10.79 8.16
N GLY A 246 -8.67 9.66 8.08
CA GLY A 246 -8.40 8.62 7.09
C GLY A 246 -9.22 8.86 5.83
N LEU A 247 -8.56 8.89 4.67
CA LEU A 247 -9.19 9.17 3.37
C LEU A 247 -9.04 7.98 2.42
N ASP A 248 -10.07 7.71 1.63
CA ASP A 248 -10.05 6.69 0.58
C ASP A 248 -9.47 7.28 -0.70
N SER A 249 -8.17 7.08 -0.87
CA SER A 249 -7.44 7.49 -2.08
C SER A 249 -7.58 6.52 -3.25
N ALA A 250 -8.21 5.35 -3.07
CA ALA A 250 -8.23 4.28 -4.06
C ALA A 250 -9.54 4.21 -4.84
N TYR A 251 -10.67 4.45 -4.18
CA TYR A 251 -11.99 4.25 -4.79
C TYR A 251 -12.23 5.07 -6.07
N PHE A 252 -11.70 6.31 -6.10
CA PHE A 252 -11.78 7.20 -7.26
C PHE A 252 -10.48 7.27 -8.06
N SER A 253 -9.50 6.40 -7.76
CA SER A 253 -8.30 6.27 -8.56
C SER A 253 -8.65 5.78 -9.99
N PRO A 254 -7.89 6.18 -11.03
CA PRO A 254 -8.14 5.73 -12.40
C PRO A 254 -8.10 4.20 -12.55
N GLU A 255 -9.22 3.62 -12.96
CA GLU A 255 -9.38 2.17 -13.17
C GLU A 255 -8.44 1.63 -14.25
N GLY A 256 -8.32 2.32 -15.39
CA GLY A 256 -7.38 1.94 -16.46
C GLY A 256 -5.90 1.97 -16.05
N GLY A 257 -5.58 2.67 -14.96
CA GLY A 257 -4.25 2.71 -14.35
C GLY A 257 -4.03 1.67 -13.24
N LEU A 258 -4.92 0.67 -13.11
CA LEU A 258 -4.91 -0.32 -12.02
C LEU A 258 -4.97 0.34 -10.63
N TYR A 259 -5.70 1.45 -10.53
CA TYR A 259 -5.88 2.20 -9.31
C TYR A 259 -4.58 2.71 -8.65
N MET A 260 -3.46 2.78 -9.37
CA MET A 260 -2.14 3.15 -8.82
C MET A 260 -1.99 4.65 -8.49
N ASP A 261 -2.82 5.51 -9.10
CA ASP A 261 -2.73 6.96 -8.93
C ASP A 261 -3.82 7.46 -7.97
N GLY A 262 -3.44 7.81 -6.74
CA GLY A 262 -4.39 8.21 -5.71
C GLY A 262 -5.31 9.37 -6.09
N SER A 263 -6.60 9.27 -5.74
CA SER A 263 -7.61 10.30 -6.01
C SER A 263 -8.72 10.30 -4.96
N LEU A 264 -9.06 11.50 -4.46
CA LEU A 264 -10.20 11.73 -3.56
C LEU A 264 -11.54 11.89 -4.32
N GLY A 265 -11.51 11.83 -5.65
CA GLY A 265 -12.67 12.07 -6.52
C GLY A 265 -12.71 13.49 -7.10
N PRO A 266 -13.88 13.95 -7.56
CA PRO A 266 -14.05 15.28 -8.12
C PRO A 266 -13.64 16.38 -7.13
N ALA A 267 -13.15 17.51 -7.64
CA ALA A 267 -12.89 18.69 -6.82
C ALA A 267 -14.18 19.14 -6.08
N GLY A 268 -14.08 19.45 -4.79
CA GLY A 268 -15.24 19.72 -3.94
C GLY A 268 -16.13 18.49 -3.69
N GLY A 269 -15.63 17.28 -3.97
CA GLY A 269 -16.32 16.02 -3.68
C GLY A 269 -16.41 15.72 -2.18
N THR A 270 -17.17 14.68 -1.84
CA THR A 270 -17.53 14.35 -0.45
C THR A 270 -16.33 14.20 0.49
N GLN A 271 -15.24 13.59 0.03
CA GLN A 271 -14.05 13.40 0.87
C GLN A 271 -13.30 14.71 1.15
N VAL A 272 -13.24 15.61 0.17
CA VAL A 272 -12.61 16.93 0.35
C VAL A 272 -13.46 17.79 1.27
N MET A 273 -14.78 17.83 1.08
CA MET A 273 -15.69 18.53 2.01
C MET A 273 -15.61 17.97 3.44
N PHE A 274 -15.51 16.64 3.58
CA PHE A 274 -15.34 16.02 4.89
C PHE A 274 -14.02 16.44 5.56
N LEU A 275 -12.93 16.52 4.79
CA LEU A 275 -11.64 17.04 5.28
C LEU A 275 -11.76 18.50 5.69
N GLU A 276 -12.39 19.36 4.88
CA GLU A 276 -12.66 20.77 5.21
C GLU A 276 -13.43 20.90 6.53
N ASP A 277 -14.48 20.09 6.74
CA ASP A 277 -15.24 20.05 7.99
C ASP A 277 -14.37 19.66 9.20
N GLN A 278 -13.42 18.72 9.01
CA GLN A 278 -12.50 18.32 10.06
C GLN A 278 -11.47 19.42 10.36
N VAL A 279 -10.97 20.10 9.32
CA VAL A 279 -10.02 21.23 9.45
C VAL A 279 -10.69 22.41 10.14
N ALA A 280 -11.96 22.69 9.85
CA ALA A 280 -12.73 23.79 10.44
C ALA A 280 -12.88 23.69 11.97
N LYS A 281 -12.61 22.52 12.56
CA LYS A 281 -12.56 22.31 14.02
C LYS A 281 -11.40 23.04 14.71
N GLY A 282 -10.42 23.54 13.95
CA GLY A 282 -9.30 24.34 14.47
C GLY A 282 -8.28 23.55 15.30
N LYS A 283 -8.29 22.21 15.17
CA LYS A 283 -7.36 21.28 15.82
C LYS A 283 -6.20 20.96 14.89
N LYS A 284 -5.13 20.34 15.43
CA LYS A 284 -4.05 19.83 14.58
C LYS A 284 -4.51 18.61 13.81
N VAL A 285 -4.13 18.52 12.54
CA VAL A 285 -4.63 17.49 11.63
C VAL A 285 -3.52 16.50 11.29
N ILE A 286 -3.82 15.21 11.42
CA ILE A 286 -3.05 14.11 10.83
C ILE A 286 -3.88 13.53 9.69
N VAL A 287 -3.29 13.39 8.50
CA VAL A 287 -3.94 12.74 7.35
C VAL A 287 -3.35 11.35 7.14
N LEU A 288 -4.21 10.37 6.86
CA LEU A 288 -3.85 9.01 6.48
C LEU A 288 -4.45 8.70 5.11
N THR A 289 -3.63 8.22 4.17
CA THR A 289 -4.04 7.73 2.85
C THR A 289 -3.37 6.40 2.56
N HIS A 290 -3.85 5.65 1.56
CA HIS A 290 -3.06 4.53 1.04
C HIS A 290 -1.98 5.07 0.09
N HIS A 291 -2.38 5.79 -0.96
CA HIS A 291 -1.47 6.36 -1.96
C HIS A 291 -0.65 7.53 -1.41
N ASN A 292 0.53 7.74 -2.01
CA ASN A 292 1.49 8.76 -1.62
C ASN A 292 1.10 10.18 -2.08
N GLY A 293 1.38 11.16 -1.22
CA GLY A 293 1.29 12.59 -1.57
C GLY A 293 2.53 13.11 -2.31
N LEU A 294 3.70 12.53 -2.05
CA LEU A 294 4.96 12.90 -2.71
C LEU A 294 5.47 11.73 -3.56
N SER A 295 6.28 12.00 -4.58
CA SER A 295 7.11 10.95 -5.19
C SER A 295 7.97 10.28 -4.14
N GLU A 296 8.41 9.05 -4.37
CA GLU A 296 9.18 8.29 -3.37
C GLU A 296 10.42 9.03 -2.89
N ASP A 297 11.14 9.70 -3.79
CA ASP A 297 12.30 10.54 -3.46
C ASP A 297 11.93 11.85 -2.74
N GLY A 298 10.65 12.16 -2.55
CA GLY A 298 10.17 13.38 -1.90
C GLY A 298 10.43 14.66 -2.71
N LEU A 299 10.78 14.58 -4.00
CA LEU A 299 11.11 15.74 -4.82
C LEU A 299 9.90 16.40 -5.48
N SER A 300 8.82 15.66 -5.72
CA SER A 300 7.65 16.14 -6.44
C SER A 300 6.34 15.74 -5.77
N THR A 301 5.27 16.50 -6.03
CA THR A 301 3.93 16.25 -5.50
C THR A 301 3.11 15.42 -6.47
N THR A 302 2.27 14.52 -5.96
CA THR A 302 1.27 13.80 -6.76
C THR A 302 -0.01 14.62 -6.93
N ASN A 303 -0.96 14.12 -7.73
CA ASN A 303 -2.31 14.71 -7.81
C ASN A 303 -3.03 14.69 -6.45
N LEU A 304 -2.80 13.63 -5.66
CA LEU A 304 -3.40 13.48 -4.33
C LEU A 304 -2.95 14.59 -3.38
N TRP A 305 -1.69 15.03 -3.46
CA TRP A 305 -1.21 16.20 -2.71
C TRP A 305 -2.08 17.41 -2.95
N THR A 306 -2.32 17.76 -4.21
CA THR A 306 -3.16 18.91 -4.58
C THR A 306 -4.58 18.78 -4.01
N GLN A 307 -5.17 17.59 -4.06
CA GLN A 307 -6.51 17.34 -3.54
C GLN A 307 -6.58 17.46 -2.01
N VAL A 308 -5.65 16.85 -1.28
CA VAL A 308 -5.60 16.96 0.19
C VAL A 308 -5.35 18.40 0.62
N MET A 309 -4.38 19.08 0.00
CA MET A 309 -4.04 20.47 0.33
C MET A 309 -5.18 21.45 0.01
N SER A 310 -6.06 21.13 -0.95
CA SER A 310 -7.24 21.97 -1.23
C SER A 310 -8.25 22.02 -0.10
N GLY A 311 -8.24 21.05 0.83
CA GLY A 311 -9.07 21.08 2.04
C GLY A 311 -8.57 22.03 3.12
N PHE A 312 -7.44 22.72 2.89
CA PHE A 312 -6.82 23.65 3.83
C PHE A 312 -6.77 25.07 3.25
N ALA A 313 -6.69 26.06 4.14
CA ALA A 313 -6.41 27.43 3.73
C ALA A 313 -5.04 27.55 3.03
N THR A 314 -4.87 28.61 2.22
CA THR A 314 -3.60 28.88 1.53
C THR A 314 -2.41 28.86 2.50
N ASN A 315 -1.36 28.12 2.15
CA ASN A 315 -0.15 27.88 2.95
C ASN A 315 -0.38 27.14 4.29
N ALA A 316 -1.58 26.63 4.55
CA ALA A 316 -1.86 25.69 5.62
C ALA A 316 -1.91 24.25 5.07
N GLY A 317 -1.80 23.27 5.96
CA GLY A 317 -1.78 21.86 5.61
C GLY A 317 -1.87 20.99 6.87
N PRO A 318 -1.90 19.66 6.70
CA PRO A 318 -1.85 18.76 7.83
C PRO A 318 -0.50 18.87 8.54
N THR A 319 -0.50 18.69 9.85
CA THR A 319 0.74 18.64 10.65
C THR A 319 1.57 17.42 10.25
N LEU A 320 0.90 16.28 10.08
CA LEU A 320 1.51 15.00 9.68
C LEU A 320 0.67 14.34 8.57
N TRP A 321 1.32 13.67 7.65
CA TRP A 321 0.66 12.85 6.63
C TRP A 321 1.38 11.50 6.49
N TYR A 322 0.66 10.41 6.79
CA TYR A 322 1.14 9.03 6.60
C TYR A 322 0.47 8.36 5.41
N TRP A 323 1.23 7.56 4.67
CA TRP A 323 0.72 6.70 3.60
C TRP A 323 1.40 5.34 3.54
N GLY A 324 0.78 4.37 2.86
CA GLY A 324 1.35 3.06 2.49
C GLY A 324 1.84 3.06 1.04
N HIS A 325 1.38 2.09 0.24
CA HIS A 325 1.49 1.96 -1.22
C HIS A 325 2.91 1.79 -1.77
N ALA A 326 3.80 2.75 -1.48
CA ALA A 326 5.22 2.55 -1.70
C ALA A 326 5.72 1.62 -0.59
N HIS A 327 6.37 0.51 -0.96
CA HIS A 327 6.79 -0.53 -0.01
C HIS A 327 8.03 -0.15 0.80
N ALA A 328 8.07 1.08 1.31
CA ALA A 328 9.19 1.67 2.03
C ALA A 328 8.78 2.15 3.44
N GLY A 329 9.77 2.21 4.32
CA GLY A 329 9.72 2.99 5.54
C GLY A 329 10.50 4.26 5.30
N ALA A 330 9.85 5.43 5.30
CA ALA A 330 10.53 6.69 5.05
C ALA A 330 9.93 7.85 5.84
N VAL A 331 10.82 8.76 6.25
CA VAL A 331 10.51 10.03 6.88
C VAL A 331 11.06 11.12 5.97
N TYR A 332 10.17 12.00 5.52
CA TYR A 332 10.54 13.14 4.69
C TYR A 332 10.76 14.39 5.54
N LYS A 333 11.67 15.25 5.06
CA LYS A 333 11.79 16.62 5.59
C LYS A 333 10.48 17.38 5.37
N PRO A 334 10.15 18.38 6.21
CA PRO A 334 8.96 19.20 6.03
C PRO A 334 8.88 19.77 4.61
N PHE A 335 7.74 19.56 3.96
CA PHE A 335 7.57 19.86 2.53
C PHE A 335 6.56 20.99 2.30
N GLY A 336 6.91 21.87 1.34
CA GLY A 336 6.05 22.95 0.89
C GLY A 336 5.87 24.09 1.89
N PRO A 337 5.10 25.14 1.53
CA PRO A 337 4.92 26.33 2.37
C PRO A 337 4.19 26.04 3.70
N ALA A 338 3.44 24.95 3.76
CA ALA A 338 2.75 24.49 4.96
C ALA A 338 3.62 23.66 5.91
N ASN A 339 4.88 23.36 5.54
CA ASN A 339 5.80 22.51 6.30
C ASN A 339 5.18 21.15 6.70
N VAL A 340 4.48 20.50 5.76
CA VAL A 340 3.83 19.21 6.03
C VAL A 340 4.89 18.16 6.30
N SER A 341 4.76 17.46 7.43
CA SER A 341 5.65 16.36 7.79
C SER A 341 5.12 15.04 7.25
N ALA A 342 5.68 14.59 6.13
CA ALA A 342 5.23 13.39 5.43
C ALA A 342 5.99 12.13 5.87
N ARG A 343 5.31 10.98 5.83
CA ARG A 343 5.82 9.67 6.21
C ARG A 343 5.28 8.58 5.27
N CYS A 344 6.16 7.71 4.80
CA CYS A 344 5.79 6.46 4.15
C CYS A 344 5.93 5.31 5.15
N CYS A 345 4.88 4.51 5.30
CA CYS A 345 4.75 3.38 6.21
C CYS A 345 4.16 2.17 5.48
N GLY A 346 4.65 1.90 4.27
CA GLY A 346 4.23 0.76 3.44
C GLY A 346 5.21 -0.42 3.45
N HIS A 347 6.17 -0.45 4.36
CA HIS A 347 7.10 -1.58 4.52
C HIS A 347 6.58 -2.62 5.52
N GLY A 348 5.26 -2.86 5.57
CA GLY A 348 4.64 -3.74 6.57
C GLY A 348 4.95 -5.22 6.37
N ALA A 349 5.08 -5.70 5.13
CA ALA A 349 5.35 -7.12 4.90
C ALA A 349 6.10 -7.51 3.62
N LEU A 350 6.03 -6.70 2.55
CA LEU A 350 6.63 -7.09 1.27
C LEU A 350 8.16 -7.08 1.31
N PRO A 351 8.82 -8.02 0.60
CA PRO A 351 10.26 -8.06 0.53
C PRO A 351 10.77 -6.94 -0.39
N TRP A 352 11.34 -5.91 0.22
CA TRP A 352 11.97 -4.79 -0.47
C TRP A 352 13.47 -4.72 -0.19
N GLY A 353 14.24 -4.22 -1.14
CA GLY A 353 15.68 -4.02 -1.03
C GLY A 353 16.06 -2.59 -0.68
N GLN A 354 17.36 -2.29 -0.76
CA GLN A 354 17.85 -0.93 -0.52
C GLN A 354 17.45 0.00 -1.67
N ALA A 355 16.60 0.98 -1.36
CA ALA A 355 16.17 2.01 -2.31
C ALA A 355 17.25 3.11 -2.48
N SER A 356 17.97 3.07 -3.60
CA SER A 356 18.97 4.09 -3.92
C SER A 356 18.35 5.47 -4.22
N SER A 357 17.09 5.53 -4.68
CA SER A 357 16.35 6.78 -4.86
C SER A 357 16.17 7.52 -3.55
N LEU A 358 15.82 6.81 -2.48
CA LEU A 358 15.70 7.35 -1.12
C LEU A 358 17.07 7.75 -0.56
N ALA A 359 18.07 6.88 -0.71
CA ALA A 359 19.43 7.11 -0.23
C ALA A 359 20.06 8.39 -0.81
N ASN A 360 19.78 8.67 -2.09
CA ASN A 360 20.35 9.81 -2.80
C ASN A 360 19.51 11.08 -2.70
N SER A 361 18.30 11.01 -2.13
CA SER A 361 17.43 12.17 -2.03
C SER A 361 17.82 13.09 -0.87
N GLN A 362 17.84 14.39 -1.15
CA GLN A 362 18.05 15.41 -0.13
C GLN A 362 16.78 15.70 0.70
N ASN A 363 15.60 15.21 0.27
CA ASN A 363 14.33 15.44 0.95
C ASN A 363 13.91 14.27 1.87
N VAL A 364 14.67 13.16 1.85
CA VAL A 364 14.51 12.04 2.78
C VAL A 364 15.38 12.30 4.02
N GLU A 365 14.77 12.28 5.19
CA GLU A 365 15.44 12.43 6.49
C GLU A 365 15.87 11.07 7.04
N TRP A 366 15.02 10.06 6.89
CA TRP A 366 15.29 8.68 7.25
C TRP A 366 14.56 7.74 6.29
N TYR A 367 15.15 6.58 6.04
CA TYR A 367 14.47 5.45 5.43
C TYR A 367 15.04 4.14 5.98
N GLU A 368 14.24 3.08 5.93
CA GLU A 368 14.72 1.75 6.32
C GLU A 368 15.66 1.20 5.25
N HIS A 369 16.88 0.86 5.68
CA HIS A 369 17.98 0.44 4.80
C HIS A 369 18.83 -0.68 5.42
N ARG A 370 18.51 -1.07 6.66
CA ARG A 370 19.22 -2.12 7.39
C ARG A 370 18.78 -3.46 6.80
N SER A 371 19.76 -4.32 6.54
CA SER A 371 19.47 -5.68 6.07
C SER A 371 18.63 -6.44 7.10
N ALA A 372 17.65 -7.19 6.62
CA ALA A 372 16.88 -8.11 7.45
C ALA A 372 17.68 -9.36 7.85
N ASN A 373 18.85 -9.60 7.22
CA ASN A 373 19.60 -10.85 7.32
C ASN A 373 18.73 -12.08 7.01
N ASP A 374 17.76 -11.92 6.10
CA ASP A 374 16.85 -12.96 5.68
C ASP A 374 17.62 -14.03 4.87
N PRO A 375 17.67 -15.29 5.33
CA PRO A 375 18.44 -16.34 4.66
C PRO A 375 17.89 -16.70 3.28
N ASP A 376 16.59 -16.48 3.05
CA ASP A 376 15.92 -16.81 1.80
C ASP A 376 15.96 -15.62 0.81
N ILE A 377 16.02 -14.39 1.33
CA ILE A 377 16.11 -13.15 0.53
C ILE A 377 17.17 -12.21 1.11
N PRO A 378 18.48 -12.48 0.94
CA PRO A 378 19.55 -11.70 1.58
C PRO A 378 19.56 -10.21 1.25
N GLN A 379 18.95 -9.82 0.13
CA GLN A 379 18.84 -8.44 -0.32
C GLN A 379 17.76 -7.64 0.42
N ARG A 380 16.85 -8.30 1.15
CA ARG A 380 15.72 -7.66 1.83
C ARG A 380 16.22 -6.75 2.96
N VAL A 381 15.65 -5.55 3.05
CA VAL A 381 15.75 -4.67 4.22
C VAL A 381 14.63 -4.99 5.21
N LEU A 382 14.82 -4.62 6.48
CA LEU A 382 13.82 -4.88 7.52
C LEU A 382 12.44 -4.31 7.13
N ASN A 383 11.38 -5.09 7.38
CA ASN A 383 10.02 -4.57 7.41
C ASN A 383 9.74 -3.93 8.78
N GLY A 384 8.60 -3.24 8.91
CA GLY A 384 8.31 -2.46 10.10
C GLY A 384 6.97 -1.75 10.08
N PHE A 385 6.76 -0.90 11.08
CA PHE A 385 5.52 -0.19 11.32
C PHE A 385 5.79 1.10 12.13
N ALA A 386 4.83 2.01 12.15
CA ALA A 386 4.93 3.25 12.92
C ALA A 386 4.01 3.21 14.16
N VAL A 387 4.45 3.86 15.24
CA VAL A 387 3.62 4.11 16.43
C VAL A 387 3.58 5.59 16.72
N LEU A 388 2.35 6.10 16.89
CA LEU A 388 2.06 7.46 17.31
C LEU A 388 1.64 7.45 18.77
N SER A 389 2.44 8.08 19.63
CA SER A 389 2.10 8.30 21.03
C SER A 389 1.59 9.72 21.24
N LEU A 390 0.28 9.88 21.36
CA LEU A 390 -0.35 11.17 21.66
C LEU A 390 -0.41 11.40 23.17
N LYS A 391 -0.10 12.62 23.62
CA LYS A 391 -0.22 13.09 25.01
C LYS A 391 -0.66 14.55 25.02
N GLY A 392 -1.96 14.77 25.04
CA GLY A 392 -2.57 16.09 24.85
C GLY A 392 -2.16 16.66 23.49
N PRO A 393 -1.57 17.87 23.43
CA PRO A 393 -1.09 18.42 22.17
C PRO A 393 0.22 17.77 21.70
N ASN A 394 0.93 16.98 22.51
CA ASN A 394 2.22 16.44 22.09
C ASN A 394 2.04 15.11 21.34
N ILE A 395 2.91 14.87 20.35
CA ILE A 395 3.02 13.60 19.63
C ILE A 395 4.49 13.16 19.65
N GLN A 396 4.70 11.86 19.83
CA GLN A 396 5.98 11.21 19.57
C GLN A 396 5.76 10.10 18.53
N GLU A 397 6.51 10.16 17.44
CA GLU A 397 6.51 9.16 16.38
C GLU A 397 7.65 8.19 16.64
N THR A 398 7.43 6.89 16.42
CA THR A 398 8.51 5.89 16.46
C THR A 398 8.25 4.86 15.38
N PHE A 399 9.22 4.67 14.49
CA PHE A 399 9.24 3.55 13.56
C PHE A 399 9.96 2.39 14.23
N TYR A 400 9.31 1.22 14.23
CA TYR A 400 9.85 -0.03 14.74
C TYR A 400 10.11 -0.98 13.58
N ASP A 401 11.19 -1.75 13.66
CA ASP A 401 11.40 -2.89 12.76
C ASP A 401 10.67 -4.15 13.23
N GLU A 402 10.57 -5.14 12.34
CA GLU A 402 9.97 -6.46 12.56
C GLU A 402 10.59 -7.23 13.76
N ASN A 403 11.81 -6.87 14.19
CA ASN A 403 12.48 -7.48 15.34
C ASN A 403 12.20 -6.73 16.67
N GLY A 404 11.38 -5.67 16.64
CA GLY A 404 11.04 -4.84 17.81
C GLY A 404 12.07 -3.75 18.11
N GLY A 405 13.08 -3.58 17.26
CA GLY A 405 14.06 -2.50 17.36
C GLY A 405 13.46 -1.15 16.97
N VAL A 406 13.92 -0.08 17.63
CA VAL A 406 13.58 1.29 17.21
C VAL A 406 14.44 1.67 16.02
N ALA A 407 13.80 1.84 14.87
CA ALA A 407 14.43 2.18 13.60
C ALA A 407 14.65 3.70 13.45
N TRP A 408 13.64 4.48 13.86
CA TRP A 408 13.66 5.94 13.89
C TRP A 408 12.69 6.47 14.94
N LYS A 409 12.96 7.66 15.45
CA LYS A 409 12.13 8.33 16.44
C LYS A 409 12.16 9.84 16.24
N SER A 410 11.00 10.49 16.26
CA SER A 410 10.93 11.95 16.19
C SER A 410 11.58 12.60 17.41
N VAL A 411 12.29 13.71 17.20
CA VAL A 411 12.96 14.49 18.24
C VAL A 411 11.96 15.17 19.18
#